data_AF-A0A8H4X883-F1
#
_entry.id   AF-A0A8H4X883-F1
#
_cell.length_a   1.000
_cell.length_b   1.000
_cell.length_c   1.000
_cell.angle_alpha   90.00
_cell.angle_beta   90.00
_cell.angle_gamma   90.00
#
_symmetry.space_group_name_H-M   'P 1'
#
loop_
_entity.id
_entity.type
_entity.pdbx_description
1 polymer ?
#
loop_
_entity_poly.entity_id
_entity_poly.type
_entity_poly.pdbx_seq_one_letter_code
_entity_poly.pdbx_strand_id
1 'polypeptide(L)'
;MSFINTFRDLSARNLHILNSHPIAEISGSLGDLGTFLPIAIALSINGTISLSSTLVFSGIANILTGLFFGIPLPVQPMKAIAAVAIANAFTNGEIAAAGIFVAACIFVFSATGLLRWFADVIPIPVVKGIQVGAGLSLIIAAGGSLSKLGWLTPSWSDNRIWVIIAFLFLLTTNYYRQIPYALVVLMVGLVFAIITATQGMDLPNFRPWIPVLTVPSNGDWRVGIVQAGIGQLPLTTLNSVVAVVHLAGDLLPEVPTPSITSVGLSVSIMNLVSCWFGAMPVCHGSGGLAAQYRFGARS
;
A
#
# COMPACT_ATOMS: atom_id res chain seq x y z
N MET A 1 5.13 -0.21 31.21
CA MET A 1 6.39 -0.37 30.45
C MET A 1 6.75 0.97 29.84
N SER A 2 8.01 1.41 29.95
CA SER A 2 8.48 2.60 29.23
C SER A 2 8.44 2.35 27.72
N PHE A 3 8.04 3.35 26.92
CA PHE A 3 8.06 3.29 25.45
C PHE A 3 9.40 2.79 24.89
N ILE A 4 10.50 3.15 25.55
CA ILE A 4 11.86 2.75 25.18
C ILE A 4 12.06 1.23 25.29
N ASN A 5 11.49 0.61 26.32
CA ASN A 5 11.61 -0.84 26.49
C ASN A 5 10.80 -1.58 25.42
N THR A 6 9.58 -1.12 25.15
CA THR A 6 8.74 -1.68 24.08
C THR A 6 9.42 -1.56 22.72
N PHE A 7 9.99 -0.39 22.40
CA PHE A 7 10.72 -0.18 21.13
C PHE A 7 11.94 -1.09 21.00
N ARG A 8 12.73 -1.22 22.07
CA ARG A 8 13.91 -2.09 22.09
C ARG A 8 13.53 -3.56 21.90
N ASP A 9 12.48 -4.01 22.57
CA ASP A 9 12.04 -5.40 22.52
C ASP A 9 11.47 -5.75 21.14
N LEU A 10 10.68 -4.85 20.52
CA LEU A 10 10.21 -4.99 19.14
C LEU A 10 11.39 -5.01 18.15
N SER A 11 12.35 -4.10 18.28
CA SER A 11 13.52 -4.03 17.40
C SER A 11 14.38 -5.28 17.49
N ALA A 12 14.61 -5.79 18.70
CA ALA A 12 15.37 -7.03 18.92
C ALA A 12 14.66 -8.24 18.30
N ARG A 13 13.34 -8.33 18.45
CA ARG A 13 12.54 -9.38 17.81
C ARG A 13 12.61 -9.28 16.28
N ASN A 14 12.42 -8.09 15.72
CA ASN A 14 12.45 -7.88 14.28
C ASN A 14 13.81 -8.28 13.68
N LEU A 15 14.90 -7.91 14.35
CA LEU A 15 16.24 -8.33 13.93
C LEU A 15 16.43 -9.85 14.02
N HIS A 16 15.91 -10.48 15.06
CA HIS A 16 15.95 -11.94 15.21
C HIS A 16 15.14 -12.66 14.11
N ILE A 17 13.94 -12.17 13.78
CA ILE A 17 13.10 -12.72 12.71
C ILE A 17 13.81 -12.56 11.35
N LEU A 18 14.34 -11.37 11.06
CA LEU A 18 15.10 -11.11 9.84
C LEU A 18 16.32 -12.03 9.70
N ASN A 19 17.06 -12.28 10.78
CA ASN A 19 18.22 -13.17 10.77
C ASN A 19 17.86 -14.65 10.64
N SER A 20 16.73 -15.07 11.20
CA SER A 20 16.29 -16.46 11.17
C SER A 20 15.59 -16.85 9.86
N HIS A 21 14.85 -15.92 9.25
CA HIS A 21 14.04 -16.16 8.05
C HIS A 21 14.20 -15.05 6.99
N PRO A 22 15.41 -14.71 6.55
CA PRO A 22 15.68 -13.53 5.71
C PRO A 22 14.92 -13.55 4.37
N ILE A 23 14.87 -14.70 3.72
CA ILE A 23 14.21 -14.86 2.40
C ILE A 23 12.70 -14.65 2.54
N ALA A 24 12.10 -15.11 3.64
CA ALA A 24 10.67 -14.97 3.88
C ALA A 24 10.30 -13.52 4.20
N GLU A 25 11.12 -12.81 5.00
CA GLU A 25 10.93 -11.39 5.27
C GLU A 25 11.07 -10.54 4.01
N ILE A 26 12.10 -10.78 3.20
CA ILE A 26 12.32 -10.06 1.93
C ILE A 26 11.20 -10.36 0.94
N SER A 27 10.77 -11.61 0.80
CA SER A 27 9.64 -11.96 -0.06
C SER A 27 8.35 -11.33 0.44
N GLY A 28 8.11 -11.38 1.75
CA GLY A 28 6.95 -10.81 2.39
C GLY A 28 6.87 -9.29 2.24
N SER A 29 7.97 -8.55 2.37
CA SER A 29 7.99 -7.09 2.21
C SER A 29 7.58 -6.63 0.81
N LEU A 30 7.64 -7.51 -0.18
CA LEU A 30 7.24 -7.25 -1.57
C LEU A 30 5.77 -7.60 -1.84
N GLY A 31 5.06 -8.14 -0.85
CA GLY A 31 3.72 -8.70 -1.02
C GLY A 31 2.65 -7.69 -1.42
N ASP A 32 2.78 -6.44 -1.01
CA ASP A 32 1.84 -5.36 -1.32
C ASP A 32 2.13 -4.64 -2.65
N LEU A 33 3.32 -4.88 -3.24
CA LEU A 33 3.73 -4.29 -4.52
C LEU A 33 2.77 -4.60 -5.67
N GLY A 34 2.11 -5.77 -5.64
CA GLY A 34 1.11 -6.14 -6.64
C GLY A 34 -0.07 -5.17 -6.74
N THR A 35 -0.34 -4.41 -5.68
CA THR A 35 -1.37 -3.35 -5.68
C THR A 35 -0.77 -1.95 -5.73
N PHE A 36 0.42 -1.78 -5.17
CA PHE A 36 1.11 -0.49 -5.14
C PHE A 36 1.60 -0.07 -6.53
N LEU A 37 2.33 -0.95 -7.24
CA LEU A 37 2.98 -0.61 -8.51
C LEU A 37 1.99 -0.21 -9.61
N PRO A 38 0.89 -0.95 -9.87
CA PRO A 38 -0.03 -0.57 -10.94
C PRO A 38 -0.65 0.81 -10.73
N ILE A 39 -1.02 1.14 -9.48
CA ILE A 39 -1.63 2.42 -9.14
C ILE A 39 -0.60 3.56 -9.20
N ALA A 40 0.59 3.36 -8.63
CA ALA A 40 1.65 4.37 -8.64
C ALA A 40 2.12 4.68 -10.07
N ILE A 41 2.27 3.66 -10.91
CA ILE A 41 2.64 3.82 -12.32
C ILE A 41 1.53 4.56 -13.07
N ALA A 42 0.27 4.15 -12.93
CA ALA A 42 -0.85 4.78 -13.62
C ALA A 42 -0.99 6.27 -13.26
N LEU A 43 -0.94 6.60 -11.96
CA LEU A 43 -1.03 7.99 -11.51
C LEU A 43 0.20 8.81 -11.92
N SER A 44 1.40 8.20 -11.96
CA SER A 44 2.61 8.89 -12.40
C SER A 44 2.60 9.17 -13.89
N ILE A 45 2.15 8.22 -14.72
CA ILE A 45 2.05 8.41 -16.18
C ILE A 45 1.06 9.53 -16.50
N ASN A 46 -0.02 9.63 -15.74
CA ASN A 46 -1.01 10.71 -15.88
C ASN A 46 -0.51 12.07 -15.36
N GLY A 47 0.69 12.16 -14.78
CA GLY A 47 1.20 13.38 -14.17
C GLY A 47 0.47 13.82 -12.89
N THR A 48 -0.42 12.98 -12.36
CA THR A 48 -1.20 13.25 -11.16
C THR A 48 -0.36 13.17 -9.90
N ILE A 49 0.74 12.39 -9.89
CA ILE A 49 1.65 12.30 -8.74
C ILE A 49 3.12 12.44 -9.18
N SER A 50 3.97 12.82 -8.24
CA SER A 50 5.42 12.65 -8.33
C SER A 50 5.79 11.24 -7.89
N LEU A 51 6.27 10.40 -8.83
CA LEU A 51 6.72 9.05 -8.51
C LEU A 51 7.91 9.07 -7.53
N SER A 52 8.86 9.98 -7.71
CA SER A 52 10.04 10.09 -6.85
C SER A 52 9.66 10.47 -5.41
N SER A 53 8.81 11.48 -5.23
CA SER A 53 8.29 11.84 -3.91
C SER A 53 7.51 10.68 -3.29
N THR A 54 6.67 10.01 -4.09
CA THR A 54 5.89 8.86 -3.64
C THR A 54 6.78 7.74 -3.11
N LEU A 55 7.82 7.33 -3.86
CA LEU A 55 8.74 6.28 -3.45
C LEU A 55 9.56 6.65 -2.21
N VAL A 56 10.02 7.90 -2.11
CA VAL A 56 10.80 8.37 -0.95
C VAL A 56 9.92 8.39 0.31
N PHE A 57 8.76 9.04 0.25
CA PHE A 57 7.89 9.14 1.41
C PHE A 57 7.26 7.80 1.81
N SER A 58 6.85 6.96 0.85
CA SER A 58 6.34 5.63 1.18
C SER A 58 7.44 4.70 1.71
N GLY A 59 8.67 4.82 1.20
CA GLY A 59 9.83 4.08 1.71
C GLY A 59 10.16 4.45 3.15
N ILE A 60 10.28 5.75 3.44
CA ILE A 60 10.48 6.26 4.81
C ILE A 60 9.34 5.80 5.72
N ALA A 61 8.09 5.93 5.25
CA ALA A 61 6.92 5.50 6.01
C ALA A 61 6.96 4.00 6.34
N ASN A 62 7.29 3.13 5.38
CA ASN A 62 7.43 1.69 5.62
C ASN A 62 8.52 1.38 6.67
N ILE A 63 9.65 2.10 6.63
CA ILE A 63 10.70 1.94 7.65
C ILE A 63 10.17 2.35 9.03
N LEU A 64 9.54 3.52 9.13
CA LEU A 64 9.01 4.02 10.40
C LEU A 64 7.91 3.12 10.95
N THR A 65 7.00 2.62 10.11
CA THR A 65 5.90 1.76 10.54
C THR A 65 6.42 0.40 11.01
N GLY A 66 7.39 -0.20 10.32
CA GLY A 66 8.06 -1.41 10.77
C GLY A 66 8.77 -1.22 12.12
N LEU A 67 9.46 -0.09 12.32
CA LEU A 67 10.14 0.21 13.58
C LEU A 67 9.19 0.47 14.76
N PHE A 68 8.08 1.19 14.55
CA PHE A 68 7.16 1.58 15.63
C PHE A 68 6.11 0.52 15.96
N PHE A 69 5.65 -0.26 14.98
CA PHE A 69 4.60 -1.27 15.19
C PHE A 69 5.17 -2.68 15.33
N GLY A 70 6.37 -2.95 14.80
CA GLY A 70 7.01 -4.27 14.86
C GLY A 70 6.25 -5.37 14.12
N ILE A 71 5.42 -5.00 13.14
CA ILE A 71 4.67 -5.93 12.29
C ILE A 71 4.81 -5.49 10.83
N PRO A 72 4.60 -6.41 9.87
CA PRO A 72 4.53 -6.08 8.45
C PRO A 72 3.29 -5.22 8.16
N LEU A 73 3.42 -3.91 8.35
CA LEU A 73 2.35 -2.95 8.16
C LEU A 73 2.58 -2.20 6.85
N PRO A 74 1.86 -2.55 5.76
CA PRO A 74 2.12 -2.01 4.44
C PRO A 74 1.75 -0.54 4.34
N VAL A 75 2.42 0.18 3.43
CA VAL A 75 2.07 1.55 3.04
C VAL A 75 1.58 1.52 1.59
N GLN A 76 0.26 1.59 1.43
CA GLN A 76 -0.44 1.36 0.15
C GLN A 76 -1.14 2.63 -0.35
N PRO A 77 -1.37 2.77 -1.67
CA PRO A 77 -2.21 3.83 -2.21
C PRO A 77 -3.63 3.86 -1.62
N MET A 78 -4.16 5.07 -1.41
CA MET A 78 -5.59 5.27 -1.14
C MET A 78 -6.42 4.95 -2.38
N LYS A 79 -6.96 3.72 -2.43
CA LYS A 79 -7.58 3.14 -3.63
C LYS A 79 -8.73 3.95 -4.23
N ALA A 80 -9.63 4.53 -3.43
CA ALA A 80 -10.76 5.27 -3.97
C ALA A 80 -10.31 6.62 -4.55
N ILE A 81 -9.41 7.33 -3.86
CA ILE A 81 -8.78 8.54 -4.41
C ILE A 81 -8.07 8.21 -5.72
N ALA A 82 -7.26 7.17 -5.76
CA ALA A 82 -6.54 6.76 -6.97
C ALA A 82 -7.49 6.42 -8.13
N ALA A 83 -8.56 5.67 -7.86
CA ALA A 83 -9.54 5.30 -8.88
C ALA A 83 -10.25 6.54 -9.46
N VAL A 84 -10.68 7.47 -8.60
CA VAL A 84 -11.33 8.72 -9.03
C VAL A 84 -10.33 9.60 -9.80
N ALA A 85 -9.09 9.71 -9.32
CA ALA A 85 -8.04 10.49 -9.98
C ALA A 85 -7.72 9.97 -11.37
N ILE A 86 -7.68 8.64 -11.57
CA ILE A 86 -7.50 8.03 -12.90
C ILE A 86 -8.73 8.27 -13.78
N ALA A 87 -9.94 8.13 -13.23
CA ALA A 87 -11.18 8.27 -13.99
C ALA A 87 -11.45 9.72 -14.45
N ASN A 88 -11.14 10.69 -13.60
CA ASN A 88 -11.43 12.11 -13.83
C ASN A 88 -10.19 12.93 -14.23
N ALA A 89 -9.05 12.27 -14.50
CA ALA A 89 -7.79 12.88 -14.88
C ALA A 89 -7.35 14.02 -13.93
N PHE A 90 -7.28 13.71 -12.63
CA PHE A 90 -6.96 14.71 -11.60
C PHE A 90 -5.59 15.35 -11.82
N THR A 91 -5.51 16.63 -11.45
CA THR A 91 -4.24 17.35 -11.30
C THR A 91 -3.49 16.89 -10.05
N ASN A 92 -2.20 17.24 -9.99
CA ASN A 92 -1.38 16.99 -8.80
C ASN A 92 -1.91 17.71 -7.54
N GLY A 93 -2.48 18.92 -7.71
CA GLY A 93 -3.11 19.66 -6.63
C GLY A 93 -4.37 18.98 -6.11
N GLU A 94 -5.23 18.47 -6.98
CA GLU A 94 -6.50 17.82 -6.61
C GLU A 94 -6.29 16.55 -5.80
N ILE A 95 -5.34 15.69 -6.21
CA ILE A 95 -5.03 14.46 -5.47
C ILE A 95 -4.35 14.78 -4.13
N ALA A 96 -3.47 15.78 -4.08
CA ALA A 96 -2.83 16.23 -2.86
C ALA A 96 -3.87 16.78 -1.87
N ALA A 97 -4.80 17.62 -2.34
CA ALA A 97 -5.89 18.14 -1.53
C ALA A 97 -6.79 17.03 -0.97
N ALA A 98 -7.14 16.04 -1.79
CA ALA A 98 -7.93 14.89 -1.33
C ALA A 98 -7.20 14.10 -0.23
N GLY A 99 -5.90 13.85 -0.41
CA GLY A 99 -5.06 13.16 0.58
C GLY A 99 -4.93 13.93 1.89
N ILE A 100 -4.64 15.24 1.82
CA ILE A 100 -4.51 16.11 3.00
C ILE A 100 -5.84 16.20 3.75
N PHE A 101 -6.96 16.34 3.05
CA PHE A 101 -8.29 16.37 3.66
C PHE A 101 -8.59 15.08 4.44
N VAL A 102 -8.40 13.93 3.80
CA VAL A 102 -8.62 12.64 4.46
C VAL A 102 -7.71 12.51 5.68
N ALA A 103 -6.44 12.86 5.55
CA ALA A 103 -5.48 12.81 6.63
C ALA A 103 -5.83 13.73 7.81
N ALA A 104 -6.30 14.95 7.53
CA ALA A 104 -6.74 15.90 8.54
C ALA A 104 -7.97 15.38 9.31
N CYS A 105 -8.95 14.82 8.60
CA CYS A 105 -10.11 14.21 9.24
C CYS A 105 -9.73 12.99 10.08
N ILE A 106 -8.90 12.07 9.57
CA ILE A 106 -8.42 10.91 10.32
C ILE A 106 -7.61 11.36 11.54
N PHE A 107 -6.83 12.44 11.44
CA PHE A 107 -6.10 13.01 12.57
C PHE A 107 -7.06 13.47 13.67
N VAL A 108 -8.09 14.24 13.30
CA VAL A 108 -9.14 14.70 14.22
C VAL A 108 -9.85 13.49 14.85
N PHE A 109 -10.22 12.48 14.06
CA PHE A 109 -10.90 11.29 14.56
C PHE A 109 -10.01 10.47 15.51
N SER A 110 -8.71 10.41 15.25
CA SER A 110 -7.73 9.78 16.15
C SER A 110 -7.58 10.55 17.45
N ALA A 111 -7.39 11.88 17.37
CA ALA A 111 -7.13 12.74 18.52
C ALA A 111 -8.35 12.85 19.45
N THR A 112 -9.56 12.85 18.88
CA THR A 112 -10.83 12.89 19.64
C THR A 112 -11.27 11.55 20.18
N GLY A 113 -10.65 10.44 19.74
CA GLY A 113 -11.09 9.08 20.10
C GLY A 113 -12.28 8.56 19.28
N LEU A 114 -12.77 9.33 18.29
CA LEU A 114 -13.88 8.92 17.43
C LEU A 114 -13.59 7.63 16.65
N LEU A 115 -12.32 7.39 16.26
CA LEU A 115 -11.95 6.12 15.63
C LEU A 115 -12.14 4.90 16.54
N ARG A 116 -11.93 5.06 17.87
CA ARG A 116 -12.20 3.98 18.84
C ARG A 116 -13.69 3.72 18.93
N TRP A 117 -14.49 4.77 19.02
CA TRP A 117 -15.94 4.65 19.00
C TRP A 117 -16.44 3.91 17.75
N PHE A 118 -15.93 4.25 16.56
CA PHE A 118 -16.27 3.51 15.34
C PHE A 118 -15.93 2.03 15.47
N ALA A 119 -14.74 1.70 15.95
CA ALA A 119 -14.30 0.32 16.09
C ALA A 119 -15.15 -0.50 17.07
N ASP A 120 -15.60 0.12 18.15
CA ASP A 120 -16.44 -0.53 19.16
C ASP A 120 -17.88 -0.73 18.64
N VAL A 121 -18.36 0.15 17.77
CA VAL A 121 -19.71 0.09 17.20
C VAL A 121 -19.78 -0.82 15.97
N ILE A 122 -18.70 -0.97 15.20
CA ILE A 122 -18.68 -1.77 13.97
C ILE A 122 -18.64 -3.26 14.32
N PRO A 123 -19.68 -4.05 13.96
CA PRO A 123 -19.68 -5.49 14.23
C PRO A 123 -18.59 -6.23 13.45
N ILE A 124 -18.04 -7.31 14.02
CA ILE A 124 -17.06 -8.19 13.35
C ILE A 124 -17.52 -8.66 11.95
N PRO A 125 -18.80 -9.03 11.72
CA PRO A 125 -19.28 -9.37 10.38
C PRO A 125 -19.06 -8.27 9.34
N VAL A 126 -19.17 -6.99 9.72
CA VAL A 126 -18.90 -5.86 8.83
C VAL A 126 -17.41 -5.80 8.48
N VAL A 127 -16.52 -6.00 9.48
CA VAL A 127 -15.07 -6.05 9.26
C VAL A 127 -14.69 -7.18 8.29
N LYS A 128 -15.22 -8.39 8.50
CA LYS A 128 -14.97 -9.53 7.59
C LYS A 128 -15.56 -9.26 6.20
N GLY A 129 -16.73 -8.61 6.11
CA GLY A 129 -17.33 -8.16 4.85
C GLY A 129 -16.45 -7.16 4.09
N ILE A 130 -15.85 -6.20 4.78
CA ILE A 130 -14.88 -5.24 4.20
C ILE A 130 -13.65 -5.97 3.65
N GLN A 131 -13.13 -6.96 4.38
CA GLN A 131 -11.97 -7.75 3.94
C GLN A 131 -12.28 -8.58 2.69
N VAL A 132 -13.43 -9.26 2.66
CA VAL A 132 -13.90 -10.02 1.48
C VAL A 132 -14.15 -9.08 0.30
N GLY A 133 -14.82 -7.95 0.53
CA GLY A 133 -15.07 -6.93 -0.48
C GLY A 133 -13.78 -6.38 -1.08
N ALA A 134 -12.79 -6.05 -0.24
CA ALA A 134 -11.48 -5.58 -0.70
C ALA A 134 -10.75 -6.63 -1.54
N GLY A 135 -10.83 -7.92 -1.16
CA GLY A 135 -10.28 -9.02 -1.95
C GLY A 135 -10.98 -9.16 -3.31
N LEU A 136 -12.31 -9.11 -3.33
CA LEU A 136 -13.11 -9.21 -4.55
C LEU A 136 -12.86 -8.03 -5.50
N SER A 137 -12.74 -6.81 -4.98
CA SER A 137 -12.38 -5.63 -5.80
C SER A 137 -11.04 -5.78 -6.49
N LEU A 138 -10.04 -6.38 -5.81
CA LEU A 138 -8.74 -6.67 -6.43
C LEU A 138 -8.85 -7.72 -7.54
N ILE A 139 -9.67 -8.76 -7.36
CA ILE A 139 -9.93 -9.78 -8.38
C ILE A 139 -10.59 -9.15 -9.62
N ILE A 140 -11.60 -8.28 -9.41
CA ILE A 140 -12.29 -7.60 -10.52
C ILE A 140 -11.32 -6.67 -11.26
N ALA A 141 -10.53 -5.87 -10.55
CA ALA A 141 -9.55 -4.97 -11.16
C ALA A 141 -8.47 -5.73 -11.94
N ALA A 142 -7.98 -6.85 -11.39
CA ALA A 142 -7.07 -7.75 -12.09
C ALA A 142 -7.73 -8.33 -13.35
N GLY A 143 -8.97 -8.81 -13.26
CA GLY A 143 -9.75 -9.33 -14.39
C GLY A 143 -9.91 -8.32 -15.54
N GLY A 144 -10.18 -7.05 -15.21
CA GLY A 144 -10.26 -5.97 -16.19
C GLY A 144 -8.93 -5.64 -16.86
N SER A 145 -7.80 -5.86 -16.17
CA SER A 145 -6.45 -5.71 -16.75
C SER A 145 -6.10 -6.92 -17.64
N LEU A 146 -6.52 -8.11 -17.22
CA LEU A 146 -6.31 -9.38 -17.91
C LEU A 146 -7.02 -9.48 -19.25
N SER A 147 -8.21 -8.88 -19.37
CA SER A 147 -9.00 -8.94 -20.60
C SER A 147 -8.30 -8.24 -21.78
N LYS A 148 -7.47 -7.23 -21.49
CA LYS A 148 -6.74 -6.42 -22.49
C LYS A 148 -5.47 -7.11 -23.02
N LEU A 149 -4.99 -8.13 -22.33
CA LEU A 149 -3.76 -8.85 -22.70
C LEU A 149 -4.03 -9.79 -23.88
N GLY A 150 -3.10 -9.83 -24.84
CA GLY A 150 -3.07 -10.86 -25.88
C GLY A 150 -2.29 -12.10 -25.42
N TRP A 151 -2.21 -13.12 -26.28
CA TRP A 151 -1.52 -14.38 -25.97
C TRP A 151 -0.01 -14.32 -26.18
N LEU A 152 0.43 -13.70 -27.28
CA LEU A 152 1.85 -13.55 -27.65
C LEU A 152 2.16 -12.14 -28.19
N THR A 153 1.16 -11.50 -28.80
CA THR A 153 1.21 -10.12 -29.28
C THR A 153 0.28 -9.25 -28.44
N PRO A 154 0.55 -7.94 -28.26
CA PRO A 154 1.61 -7.14 -28.86
C PRO A 154 2.98 -7.24 -28.17
N SER A 155 3.07 -7.81 -26.97
CA SER A 155 4.32 -7.95 -26.21
C SER A 155 4.60 -9.39 -25.80
N TRP A 156 5.84 -9.84 -25.99
CA TRP A 156 6.31 -11.14 -25.50
C TRP A 156 6.48 -11.16 -23.98
N SER A 157 6.67 -9.98 -23.35
CA SER A 157 6.91 -9.83 -21.91
C SER A 157 5.64 -9.56 -21.11
N ASP A 158 4.57 -9.08 -21.75
CA ASP A 158 3.28 -8.75 -21.11
C ASP A 158 2.14 -9.44 -21.87
N ASN A 159 1.84 -10.68 -21.47
CA ASN A 159 0.82 -11.51 -22.12
C ASN A 159 0.16 -12.51 -21.17
N ARG A 160 -0.93 -13.14 -21.65
CA ARG A 160 -1.73 -14.12 -20.88
C ARG A 160 -0.95 -15.36 -20.45
N ILE A 161 0.07 -15.78 -21.21
CA ILE A 161 0.85 -16.98 -20.89
C ILE A 161 1.61 -16.75 -19.58
N TRP A 162 2.28 -15.60 -19.44
CA TRP A 162 2.98 -15.24 -18.20
C TRP A 162 2.06 -15.15 -16.99
N VAL A 163 0.84 -14.63 -17.19
CA VAL A 163 -0.17 -14.63 -16.12
C VAL A 163 -0.53 -16.06 -15.71
N ILE A 164 -0.80 -16.95 -16.66
CA ILE A 164 -1.16 -18.35 -16.35
C ILE A 164 0.00 -19.02 -15.61
N ILE A 165 1.24 -18.83 -16.06
CA ILE A 165 2.44 -19.33 -15.39
C ILE A 165 2.52 -18.79 -13.95
N ALA A 166 2.37 -17.49 -13.76
CA ALA A 166 2.39 -16.87 -12.44
C ALA A 166 1.27 -17.41 -11.54
N PHE A 167 0.05 -17.59 -12.08
CA PHE A 167 -1.08 -18.15 -11.34
C PHE A 167 -0.86 -19.61 -10.94
N LEU A 168 -0.40 -20.46 -11.86
CA LEU A 168 -0.07 -21.85 -11.56
C LEU A 168 1.07 -21.93 -10.53
N PHE A 169 2.08 -21.07 -10.68
CA PHE A 169 3.16 -20.96 -9.70
C PHE A 169 2.63 -20.55 -8.32
N LEU A 170 1.73 -19.57 -8.24
CA LEU A 170 1.07 -19.20 -6.99
C LEU A 170 0.34 -20.39 -6.36
N LEU A 171 -0.40 -21.18 -7.14
CA LEU A 171 -1.06 -22.39 -6.66
C LEU A 171 -0.07 -23.42 -6.11
N THR A 172 1.08 -23.63 -6.76
CA THR A 172 2.12 -24.54 -6.23
C THR A 172 2.68 -24.06 -4.89
N THR A 173 2.76 -22.74 -4.67
CA THR A 173 3.23 -22.19 -3.39
C THR A 173 2.22 -22.36 -2.25
N ASN A 174 0.95 -22.68 -2.54
CA ASN A 174 0.00 -23.05 -1.47
C ASN A 174 0.41 -24.37 -0.80
N TYR A 175 1.00 -25.28 -1.57
CA TYR A 175 1.53 -26.55 -1.07
C TYR A 175 2.96 -26.36 -0.52
N TYR A 176 3.82 -25.68 -1.27
CA TYR A 176 5.20 -25.38 -0.87
C TYR A 176 5.34 -23.94 -0.37
N ARG A 177 4.86 -23.68 0.85
CA ARG A 177 4.79 -22.32 1.44
C ARG A 177 6.14 -21.63 1.67
N GLN A 178 7.25 -22.36 1.58
CA GLN A 178 8.61 -21.83 1.73
C GLN A 178 9.13 -21.12 0.46
N ILE A 179 8.45 -21.26 -0.68
CA ILE A 179 8.86 -20.64 -1.92
C ILE A 179 8.57 -19.13 -1.87
N PRO A 180 9.58 -18.26 -2.10
CA PRO A 180 9.42 -16.81 -2.05
C PRO A 180 8.75 -16.27 -3.33
N TYR A 181 7.46 -16.58 -3.51
CA TYR A 181 6.68 -16.26 -4.71
C TYR A 181 6.83 -14.80 -5.15
N ALA A 182 6.58 -13.86 -4.23
CA ALA A 182 6.57 -12.43 -4.54
C ALA A 182 7.95 -11.96 -5.01
N LEU A 183 9.03 -12.44 -4.38
CA LEU A 183 10.40 -12.14 -4.78
C LEU A 183 10.72 -12.69 -6.17
N VAL A 184 10.38 -13.96 -6.45
CA VAL A 184 10.66 -14.58 -7.75
C VAL A 184 9.92 -13.86 -8.88
N VAL A 185 8.63 -13.59 -8.68
CA VAL A 185 7.82 -12.88 -9.68
C VAL A 185 8.34 -11.47 -9.92
N LEU A 186 8.75 -10.76 -8.87
CA LEU A 186 9.36 -9.43 -9.01
C LEU A 186 10.68 -9.50 -9.77
N MET A 187 11.57 -10.44 -9.45
CA MET A 187 12.86 -10.58 -10.13
C MET A 187 12.69 -10.90 -11.61
N VAL A 188 11.76 -11.81 -11.96
CA VAL A 188 11.44 -12.11 -13.36
C VAL A 188 10.87 -10.87 -14.06
N GLY A 189 9.93 -10.17 -13.43
CA GLY A 189 9.37 -8.93 -13.96
C GLY A 189 10.41 -7.83 -14.16
N LEU A 190 11.37 -7.71 -13.24
CA LEU A 190 12.48 -6.76 -13.33
C LEU A 190 13.42 -7.11 -14.49
N VAL A 191 13.76 -8.38 -14.66
CA VAL A 191 14.56 -8.84 -15.82
C VAL A 191 13.85 -8.49 -17.13
N PHE A 192 12.53 -8.75 -17.23
CA PHE A 192 11.76 -8.38 -18.42
C PHE A 192 11.73 -6.88 -18.65
N ALA A 193 11.53 -6.08 -17.59
CA ALA A 193 11.55 -4.63 -17.68
C ALA A 193 12.90 -4.10 -18.17
N ILE A 194 14.03 -4.66 -17.69
CA ILE A 194 15.38 -4.27 -18.13
C ILE A 194 15.58 -4.63 -19.60
N ILE A 195 15.25 -5.86 -20.02
CA ILE A 195 15.39 -6.29 -21.42
C ILE A 195 14.58 -5.35 -22.33
N THR A 196 13.31 -5.11 -22.01
CA THR A 196 12.45 -4.24 -22.81
C THR A 196 12.93 -2.80 -22.81
N ALA A 197 13.44 -2.28 -21.68
CA ALA A 197 14.02 -0.93 -21.62
C ALA A 197 15.24 -0.81 -22.54
N THR A 198 16.18 -1.76 -22.50
CA THR A 198 17.39 -1.72 -23.35
C THR A 198 17.11 -1.77 -24.86
N GLN A 199 15.91 -2.18 -25.27
CA GLN A 199 15.52 -2.28 -26.67
C GLN A 199 14.87 -1.00 -27.24
N GLY A 200 14.51 -0.02 -26.41
CA GLY A 200 13.77 1.14 -26.89
C GLY A 200 13.71 2.38 -25.99
N MET A 201 14.38 2.36 -24.83
CA MET A 201 14.46 3.49 -23.91
C MET A 201 15.85 3.62 -23.29
N ASP A 202 16.26 4.84 -22.95
CA ASP A 202 17.45 5.04 -22.15
C ASP A 202 17.24 4.46 -20.74
N LEU A 203 18.26 3.76 -20.24
CA LEU A 203 18.25 3.28 -18.87
C LEU A 203 18.17 4.47 -17.89
N PRO A 204 17.41 4.35 -16.79
CA PRO A 204 17.34 5.41 -15.80
C PRO A 204 18.72 5.65 -15.18
N ASN A 205 19.11 6.93 -15.09
CA ASN A 205 20.34 7.33 -14.42
C ASN A 205 20.07 7.62 -12.95
N PHE A 206 21.07 7.36 -12.08
CA PHE A 206 21.00 7.75 -10.69
C PHE A 206 20.91 9.28 -10.57
N ARG A 207 19.86 9.77 -9.92
CA ARG A 207 19.67 11.19 -9.63
C ARG A 207 19.24 11.34 -8.17
N PRO A 208 19.83 12.28 -7.41
CA PRO A 208 19.34 12.58 -6.08
C PRO A 208 17.90 13.09 -6.18
N TRP A 209 17.07 12.71 -5.21
CA TRP A 209 15.71 13.22 -5.13
C TRP A 209 15.73 14.73 -4.84
N ILE A 210 14.97 15.49 -5.64
CA ILE A 210 14.77 16.92 -5.45
C ILE A 210 13.29 17.12 -5.10
N PRO A 211 12.98 17.55 -3.85
CA PRO A 211 11.61 17.78 -3.44
C PRO A 211 11.02 18.98 -4.20
N VAL A 212 9.81 18.79 -4.73
CA VAL A 212 9.00 19.87 -5.33
C VAL A 212 7.76 20.02 -4.48
N LEU A 213 7.45 21.25 -4.08
CA LEU A 213 6.23 21.55 -3.33
C LEU A 213 5.04 21.65 -4.28
N THR A 214 3.99 20.89 -3.98
CA THR A 214 2.67 21.00 -4.58
C THR A 214 1.76 21.69 -3.57
N VAL A 215 1.41 22.94 -3.86
CA VAL A 215 0.44 23.70 -3.06
C VAL A 215 -0.89 23.68 -3.83
N PRO A 216 -1.94 23.01 -3.31
CA PRO A 216 -3.23 22.96 -4.00
C PRO A 216 -3.89 24.34 -4.06
N SER A 217 -4.44 24.68 -5.22
CA SER A 217 -5.25 25.87 -5.41
C SER A 217 -6.63 25.73 -4.75
N ASN A 218 -7.36 26.84 -4.59
CA ASN A 218 -8.71 26.81 -4.03
C ASN A 218 -9.68 25.90 -4.81
N GLY A 219 -9.49 25.79 -6.13
CA GLY A 219 -10.27 24.87 -6.97
C GLY A 219 -9.95 23.41 -6.67
N ASP A 220 -8.66 23.10 -6.53
CA ASP A 220 -8.16 21.75 -6.24
C ASP A 220 -8.71 21.23 -4.91
N TRP A 221 -8.78 22.08 -3.88
CA TRP A 221 -9.41 21.73 -2.60
C TRP A 221 -10.86 21.31 -2.78
N ARG A 222 -11.65 22.09 -3.50
CA ARG A 222 -13.07 21.77 -3.71
C ARG A 222 -13.24 20.46 -4.47
N VAL A 223 -12.50 20.26 -5.56
CA VAL A 223 -12.58 19.05 -6.38
C VAL A 223 -12.09 17.84 -5.61
N GLY A 224 -10.89 17.90 -5.05
CA GLY A 224 -10.27 16.81 -4.31
C GLY A 224 -11.10 16.36 -3.12
N ILE A 225 -11.63 17.30 -2.32
CA ILE A 225 -12.49 16.98 -1.17
C ILE A 225 -13.78 16.31 -1.62
N VAL A 226 -14.53 16.96 -2.52
CA VAL A 226 -15.91 16.54 -2.84
C VAL A 226 -15.93 15.27 -3.67
N GLN A 227 -15.06 15.17 -4.67
CA GLN A 227 -15.10 14.05 -5.62
C GLN A 227 -14.37 12.81 -5.11
N ALA A 228 -13.33 12.97 -4.28
CA ALA A 228 -12.48 11.86 -3.85
C ALA A 228 -12.37 11.72 -2.32
N GLY A 229 -12.17 12.82 -1.60
CA GLY A 229 -11.89 12.82 -0.16
C GLY A 229 -13.04 12.27 0.69
N ILE A 230 -14.27 12.73 0.46
CA ILE A 230 -15.46 12.30 1.23
C ILE A 230 -15.68 10.78 1.10
N GLY A 231 -15.60 10.24 -0.13
CA GLY A 231 -15.77 8.81 -0.38
C GLY A 231 -14.65 7.95 0.19
N GLN A 232 -13.44 8.51 0.29
CA GLN A 232 -12.27 7.82 0.85
C GLN A 232 -12.32 7.73 2.39
N LEU A 233 -12.97 8.66 3.10
CA LEU A 233 -13.01 8.67 4.57
C LEU A 233 -13.54 7.37 5.18
N PRO A 234 -14.72 6.84 4.76
CA PRO A 234 -15.19 5.54 5.24
C PRO A 234 -14.22 4.42 4.89
N LEU A 235 -13.68 4.41 3.67
CA LEU A 235 -12.78 3.35 3.22
C LEU A 235 -11.48 3.32 4.04
N THR A 236 -10.87 4.47 4.29
CA THR A 236 -9.65 4.58 5.12
C THR A 236 -9.96 4.17 6.56
N THR A 237 -11.05 4.66 7.14
CA THR A 237 -11.43 4.31 8.52
C THR A 237 -11.63 2.79 8.66
N LEU A 238 -12.42 2.21 7.75
CA LEU A 238 -12.85 0.82 7.82
C LEU A 238 -11.74 -0.16 7.41
N ASN A 239 -11.08 0.06 6.27
CA ASN A 239 -10.07 -0.86 5.74
C ASN A 239 -8.69 -0.61 6.35
N SER A 240 -8.28 0.66 6.38
CA SER A 240 -6.91 1.08 6.68
C SER A 240 -6.65 1.34 8.16
N VAL A 241 -7.68 1.32 9.00
CA VAL A 241 -7.54 1.44 10.46
C VAL A 241 -8.22 0.26 11.16
N VAL A 242 -9.55 0.12 11.06
CA VAL A 242 -10.29 -0.91 11.82
C VAL A 242 -9.92 -2.32 11.37
N ALA A 243 -10.03 -2.62 10.07
CA ALA A 243 -9.79 -3.96 9.56
C ALA A 243 -8.32 -4.37 9.60
N VAL A 244 -7.38 -3.43 9.45
CA VAL A 244 -5.94 -3.74 9.53
C VAL A 244 -5.52 -4.08 10.96
N VAL A 245 -6.06 -3.36 11.97
CA VAL A 245 -5.79 -3.64 13.39
C VAL A 245 -6.36 -5.00 13.80
N HIS A 246 -7.61 -5.29 13.44
CA HIS A 246 -8.21 -6.59 13.71
C HIS A 246 -7.44 -7.72 13.03
N LEU A 247 -7.07 -7.54 11.76
CA LEU A 247 -6.29 -8.55 11.04
C LEU A 247 -4.89 -8.75 11.63
N ALA A 248 -4.24 -7.68 12.10
CA ALA A 248 -2.94 -7.79 12.76
C ALA A 248 -3.04 -8.64 14.04
N GLY A 249 -4.08 -8.44 14.85
CA GLY A 249 -4.33 -9.26 16.04
C GLY A 249 -4.64 -10.73 15.71
N ASP A 250 -5.38 -10.98 14.62
CA ASP A 250 -5.69 -12.35 14.15
C ASP A 250 -4.44 -13.07 13.61
N LEU A 251 -3.57 -12.37 12.87
CA LEU A 251 -2.41 -12.98 12.19
C LEU A 251 -1.15 -13.06 13.04
N LEU A 252 -0.96 -12.11 13.97
CA LEU A 252 0.26 -11.96 14.77
C LEU A 252 -0.08 -11.86 16.27
N PRO A 253 -0.74 -12.87 16.87
CA PRO A 253 -1.20 -12.83 18.26
C PRO A 253 -0.05 -12.76 19.29
N GLU A 254 1.17 -13.12 18.88
CA GLU A 254 2.37 -13.06 19.71
C GLU A 254 2.95 -11.64 19.84
N VAL A 255 2.43 -10.70 19.05
CA VAL A 255 2.87 -9.30 19.02
C VAL A 255 1.79 -8.41 19.62
N PRO A 256 2.13 -7.39 20.43
CA PRO A 256 1.15 -6.40 20.86
C PRO A 256 0.47 -5.73 19.65
N THR A 257 -0.83 -5.96 19.50
CA THR A 257 -1.60 -5.40 18.39
C THR A 257 -1.58 -3.87 18.43
N PRO A 258 -1.23 -3.19 17.32
CA PRO A 258 -1.30 -1.73 17.25
C PRO A 258 -2.68 -1.19 17.60
N SER A 259 -2.72 -0.08 18.33
CA SER A 259 -3.99 0.58 18.63
C SER A 259 -4.57 1.26 17.39
N ILE A 260 -5.89 1.37 17.34
CA ILE A 260 -6.63 2.08 16.28
C ILE A 260 -6.20 3.54 16.19
N THR A 261 -5.98 4.19 17.33
CA THR A 261 -5.48 5.57 17.39
C THR A 261 -4.08 5.69 16.79
N SER A 262 -3.15 4.78 17.14
CA SER A 262 -1.78 4.84 16.62
C SER A 262 -1.71 4.58 15.12
N VAL A 263 -2.52 3.64 14.61
CA VAL A 263 -2.61 3.37 13.16
C VAL A 263 -3.24 4.55 12.43
N GLY A 264 -4.31 5.16 12.97
CA GLY A 264 -4.92 6.35 12.40
C GLY A 264 -3.98 7.57 12.40
N LEU A 265 -3.22 7.78 13.48
CA LEU A 265 -2.19 8.83 13.53
C LEU A 265 -1.08 8.59 12.51
N SER A 266 -0.63 7.34 12.34
CA SER A 266 0.33 6.97 11.29
C SER A 266 -0.16 7.37 9.90
N VAL A 267 -1.39 6.97 9.53
CA VAL A 267 -2.02 7.36 8.27
C VAL A 267 -2.08 8.88 8.12
N SER A 268 -2.45 9.58 9.19
CA SER A 268 -2.55 11.04 9.16
C SER A 268 -1.21 11.72 8.91
N ILE A 269 -0.19 11.36 9.70
CA ILE A 269 1.14 11.97 9.63
C ILE A 269 1.77 11.74 8.26
N MET A 270 1.69 10.51 7.72
CA MET A 270 2.25 10.18 6.42
C MET A 270 1.76 11.15 5.33
N ASN A 271 0.45 11.43 5.29
CA ASN A 271 -0.16 12.23 4.23
C ASN A 271 -0.16 13.73 4.51
N LEU A 272 -0.26 14.16 5.77
CA LEU A 272 -0.12 15.57 6.15
C LEU A 272 1.27 16.11 5.85
N VAL A 273 2.27 15.23 5.69
CA VAL A 273 3.62 15.59 5.24
C VAL A 273 3.78 15.34 3.73
N SER A 274 3.54 14.11 3.26
CA SER A 274 3.95 13.70 1.91
C SER A 274 3.17 14.36 0.78
N CYS A 275 1.87 14.62 0.96
CA CYS A 275 1.01 15.15 -0.09
C CYS A 275 1.44 16.56 -0.55
N TRP A 276 2.07 17.35 0.33
CA TRP A 276 2.64 18.66 -0.02
C TRP A 276 3.83 18.58 -0.98
N PHE A 277 4.39 17.40 -1.20
CA PHE A 277 5.49 17.16 -2.13
C PHE A 277 5.03 16.44 -3.40
N GLY A 278 3.72 16.45 -3.66
CA GLY A 278 3.10 15.75 -4.78
C GLY A 278 3.16 14.23 -4.66
N ALA A 279 3.43 13.70 -3.47
CA ALA A 279 3.39 12.26 -3.23
C ALA A 279 1.95 11.75 -3.29
N MET A 280 1.79 10.52 -3.77
CA MET A 280 0.53 9.81 -3.75
C MET A 280 -0.01 9.68 -2.32
N PRO A 281 -1.31 9.93 -2.09
CA PRO A 281 -1.91 9.64 -0.79
C PRO A 281 -1.84 8.15 -0.46
N VAL A 282 -1.36 7.84 0.73
CA VAL A 282 -1.11 6.47 1.20
C VAL A 282 -1.91 6.14 2.46
N CYS A 283 -2.12 4.87 2.73
CA CYS A 283 -2.76 4.39 3.94
C CYS A 283 -2.16 3.03 4.31
N HIS A 284 -2.55 2.48 5.45
CA HIS A 284 -2.38 1.05 5.67
C HIS A 284 -3.48 0.27 4.94
N GLY A 285 -3.35 -1.04 4.83
CA GLY A 285 -4.41 -1.83 4.22
C GLY A 285 -4.38 -3.26 4.70
N SER A 286 -5.55 -3.76 5.10
CA SER A 286 -5.70 -5.16 5.53
C SER A 286 -5.32 -6.13 4.42
N GLY A 287 -5.57 -5.77 3.16
CA GLY A 287 -5.16 -6.56 1.99
C GLY A 287 -3.64 -6.63 1.82
N GLY A 288 -2.91 -5.53 2.03
CA GLY A 288 -1.46 -5.54 1.98
C GLY A 288 -0.85 -6.32 3.14
N LEU A 289 -1.39 -6.18 4.37
CA LEU A 289 -0.94 -6.93 5.54
C LEU A 289 -1.15 -8.43 5.32
N ALA A 290 -2.33 -8.82 4.81
CA ALA A 290 -2.61 -10.20 4.44
C ALA A 290 -1.62 -10.73 3.39
N ALA A 291 -1.27 -9.91 2.39
CA ALA A 291 -0.33 -10.28 1.34
C ALA A 291 1.10 -10.43 1.89
N GLN A 292 1.59 -9.44 2.63
CA GLN A 292 2.93 -9.48 3.24
C GLN A 292 3.06 -10.70 4.17
N TYR A 293 2.05 -10.95 5.00
CA TYR A 293 2.00 -12.14 5.86
C TYR A 293 1.95 -13.45 5.06
N ARG A 294 1.12 -13.53 4.01
CA ARG A 294 1.03 -14.72 3.14
C ARG A 294 2.35 -15.03 2.44
N PHE A 295 3.15 -14.01 2.11
CA PHE A 295 4.43 -14.16 1.42
C PHE A 295 5.65 -14.26 2.35
N GLY A 296 5.43 -14.28 3.66
CA GLY A 296 6.43 -14.71 4.63
C GLY A 296 6.77 -13.69 5.71
N ALA A 297 6.40 -12.42 5.56
CA ALA A 297 6.79 -11.38 6.52
C ALA A 297 6.08 -11.55 7.86
N ARG A 298 6.83 -11.38 8.95
CA ARG A 298 6.39 -11.49 10.34
C ARG A 298 6.88 -10.33 11.20
N SER A 299 7.83 -9.51 10.72
CA SER A 299 8.36 -8.33 11.41
C SER A 299 8.19 -7.01 10.69
#